data_AF-A0A1B9D6D9-F1
#
_entry.id   AF-A0A1B9D6D9-F1
#
_cell.length_a   1.000
_cell.length_b   1.000
_cell.length_c   1.000
_cell.angle_alpha   90.00
_cell.angle_beta   90.00
_cell.angle_gamma   90.00
#
_symmetry.space_group_name_H-M   'P 1'
#
loop_
_entity.id
_entity.type
_entity.pdbx_description
1 polymer ?
#
loop_
_entity_poly.entity_id
_entity_poly.type
_entity_poly.pdbx_seq_one_letter_code
_entity_poly.pdbx_strand_id
1 'polypeptide(L)'
;MAIQFAGDVLLTPEVWEYAEKSMPPAVNAGVVAFLAHERCTLTGEVLSYSGRRLSRWVLSETEGIRVGGTLTPEEVADQLGTISSTTTLHHFESSDALGEYTRSLGGSA
;
A
#
# COMPACT_ATOMS: atom_id res chain seq x y z
N MET A 1 -7.32 -9.59 -6.97
CA MET A 1 -7.40 -8.71 -8.15
C MET A 1 -6.68 -9.40 -9.29
N ALA A 2 -7.44 -10.05 -10.16
CA ALA A 2 -6.90 -10.81 -11.29
C ALA A 2 -6.48 -9.82 -12.37
N ILE A 3 -5.25 -9.95 -12.85
CA ILE A 3 -4.69 -9.24 -14.02
C ILE A 3 -5.28 -9.83 -15.31
N GLN A 4 -6.57 -10.20 -15.29
CA GLN A 4 -7.20 -11.01 -16.32
C GLN A 4 -7.62 -10.19 -17.55
N PHE A 5 -7.27 -8.89 -17.58
CA PHE A 5 -7.59 -7.96 -18.67
C PHE A 5 -6.42 -7.06 -19.08
N ALA A 6 -5.18 -7.38 -18.70
CA ALA A 6 -4.02 -6.76 -19.31
C ALA A 6 -3.79 -7.41 -20.68
N GLY A 7 -4.54 -6.96 -21.70
CA GLY A 7 -4.32 -7.38 -23.08
C GLY A 7 -2.90 -7.01 -23.58
N ASP A 8 -2.58 -7.45 -24.80
CA ASP A 8 -1.27 -7.38 -25.50
C ASP A 8 -0.52 -6.02 -25.46
N VAL A 9 -1.14 -4.96 -24.96
CA VAL A 9 -0.57 -3.62 -24.83
C VAL A 9 0.25 -3.43 -23.55
N LEU A 10 -0.06 -4.16 -22.46
CA LEU A 10 0.59 -3.96 -21.15
C LEU A 10 1.65 -5.00 -20.80
N LEU A 11 1.52 -6.22 -21.33
CA LEU A 11 2.48 -7.30 -21.15
C LEU A 11 2.67 -7.97 -22.50
N THR A 12 3.87 -7.90 -23.07
CA THR A 12 4.16 -8.60 -24.32
C THR A 12 4.08 -10.12 -24.09
N PRO A 13 3.89 -10.93 -25.16
CA PRO A 13 3.87 -12.38 -25.04
C PRO A 13 5.10 -12.95 -24.31
N GLU A 14 6.27 -12.36 -24.50
CA GLU A 14 7.51 -12.77 -23.84
C GLU A 14 7.46 -12.52 -22.31
N VAL A 15 6.86 -11.40 -21.90
CA VAL A 15 6.67 -11.09 -20.47
C VAL A 15 5.65 -12.05 -19.85
N TRP A 16 4.60 -12.42 -20.58
CA TRP A 16 3.63 -13.42 -20.11
C TRP A 16 4.28 -14.79 -19.92
N GLU A 17 5.04 -15.26 -20.90
CA GLU A 17 5.75 -16.55 -20.82
C GLU A 17 6.74 -16.59 -19.64
N TYR A 18 7.47 -15.49 -19.42
CA TYR A 18 8.35 -15.36 -18.26
C TYR A 18 7.56 -15.37 -16.94
N ALA A 19 6.43 -14.66 -16.87
CA ALA A 19 5.58 -14.59 -15.70
C ALA A 19 5.00 -15.96 -15.32
N GLU A 20 4.49 -16.73 -16.29
CA GLU A 20 3.99 -18.09 -16.08
C GLU A 20 5.08 -19.01 -15.54
N LYS A 21 6.29 -18.97 -16.13
CA LYS A 21 7.43 -19.77 -15.66
C LYS A 21 7.91 -19.37 -14.26
N SER A 22 7.84 -18.09 -13.92
CA SER A 22 8.39 -17.54 -12.67
C SER A 22 7.40 -17.55 -11.50
N MET A 23 6.11 -17.79 -11.75
CA MET A 23 5.04 -17.80 -10.75
C MET A 23 4.22 -19.10 -10.77
N PRO A 24 4.84 -20.27 -10.51
CA PRO A 24 4.11 -21.54 -10.45
C PRO A 24 3.03 -21.51 -9.36
N PRO A 25 1.76 -21.88 -9.67
CA PRO A 25 0.62 -21.80 -8.74
C PRO A 25 0.84 -22.51 -7.41
N ALA A 26 1.58 -23.63 -7.42
CA ALA A 26 1.88 -24.42 -6.24
C ALA A 26 2.66 -23.62 -5.17
N VAL A 27 3.44 -22.62 -5.57
CA VAL A 27 4.21 -21.82 -4.61
C VAL A 27 3.31 -20.80 -3.90
N ASN A 28 2.26 -20.30 -4.56
CA ASN A 28 1.26 -19.42 -3.94
C ASN A 28 0.37 -20.17 -2.95
N ALA A 29 0.14 -21.47 -3.17
CA ALA A 29 -0.76 -22.29 -2.35
C ALA A 29 -0.30 -22.37 -0.89
N GLY A 30 1.00 -22.38 -0.61
CA GLY A 30 1.54 -22.41 0.75
C GLY A 30 1.19 -21.15 1.56
N VAL A 31 1.15 -19.98 0.91
CA VAL A 31 0.77 -18.71 1.56
C VAL A 31 -0.69 -18.79 2.00
N VAL A 32 -1.58 -19.22 1.11
CA VAL A 32 -3.02 -19.36 1.41
C VAL A 32 -3.27 -20.42 2.47
N ALA A 33 -2.57 -21.56 2.39
CA ALA A 33 -2.67 -22.62 3.38
C ALA A 33 -2.28 -22.14 4.78
N PHE A 34 -1.20 -21.35 4.90
CA PHE A 34 -0.81 -20.79 6.20
C PHE A 34 -1.80 -19.73 6.70
N LEU A 35 -2.30 -18.84 5.83
CA LEU A 35 -3.31 -17.85 6.20
C LEU A 35 -4.61 -18.49 6.76
N ALA A 36 -4.92 -19.72 6.34
CA ALA A 36 -6.06 -20.49 6.84
C ALA A 36 -5.74 -21.36 8.08
N HIS A 37 -4.48 -21.46 8.49
CA HIS A 37 -4.06 -22.28 9.63
C HIS A 37 -4.35 -21.58 10.96
N GLU A 38 -4.77 -22.31 11.98
CA GLU A 38 -5.07 -21.80 13.35
C GLU A 38 -3.89 -21.09 14.05
N ARG A 39 -2.68 -21.19 13.50
CA ARG A 39 -1.47 -20.57 14.04
C ARG A 39 -1.21 -19.21 13.39
N CYS A 40 -1.95 -18.85 12.35
CA CYS A 40 -1.84 -17.57 11.70
C CYS A 40 -2.44 -16.50 12.61
N THR A 41 -1.64 -15.49 12.93
CA THR A 41 -2.05 -14.33 13.73
C THR A 41 -2.34 -13.10 12.88
N LEU A 42 -2.16 -13.18 11.56
CA LEU A 42 -2.40 -12.07 10.64
C LEU A 42 -3.90 -11.86 10.48
N THR A 43 -4.35 -10.62 10.64
CA THR A 43 -5.71 -10.16 10.41
C THR A 43 -5.71 -8.81 9.68
N GLY A 44 -6.35 -8.76 8.51
CA GLY A 44 -6.53 -7.52 7.74
C GLY A 44 -5.30 -7.07 6.95
N GLU A 45 -4.16 -7.75 7.02
CA GLU A 45 -2.98 -7.43 6.22
C GLU A 45 -3.07 -7.97 4.79
N VAL A 46 -2.36 -7.28 3.88
CA VAL A 46 -2.24 -7.67 2.48
C VAL A 46 -0.84 -8.25 2.24
N LEU A 47 -0.78 -9.52 1.85
CA LEU A 47 0.45 -10.15 1.40
C LEU A 47 0.55 -10.12 -0.13
N SER A 48 1.72 -9.76 -0.64
CA SER A 48 2.07 -9.78 -2.06
C SER A 48 3.16 -10.81 -2.30
N TYR A 49 2.88 -11.74 -3.20
CA TYR A 49 3.86 -12.69 -3.70
C TYR A 49 4.09 -12.45 -5.19
N SER A 50 5.33 -12.18 -5.56
CA SER A 50 5.75 -12.01 -6.95
C SER A 50 7.22 -12.37 -7.10
N GLY A 51 7.60 -13.00 -8.23
CA GLY A 51 9.01 -13.30 -8.52
C GLY A 51 9.76 -14.03 -7.40
N ARG A 52 9.12 -14.98 -6.70
CA ARG A 52 9.68 -15.73 -5.55
C ARG A 52 9.94 -14.89 -4.30
N ARG A 53 9.34 -13.71 -4.19
CA ARG A 53 9.38 -12.84 -3.02
C ARG A 53 8.00 -12.75 -2.40
N LEU A 54 7.89 -13.11 -1.13
CA LEU A 54 6.71 -12.84 -0.29
C LEU A 54 6.98 -11.57 0.52
N SER A 55 6.03 -10.65 0.52
CA SER A 55 6.12 -9.38 1.24
C SER A 55 4.74 -8.96 1.76
N ARG A 56 4.71 -8.07 2.75
CA ARG A 56 3.49 -7.40 3.20
C ARG A 56 3.41 -6.02 2.56
N TRP A 57 2.24 -5.64 2.06
CA TRP A 57 1.94 -4.26 1.71
C TRP A 57 1.56 -3.49 2.98
N VAL A 58 2.15 -2.30 3.12
CA VAL A 58 1.89 -1.38 4.23
C VAL A 58 1.34 -0.11 3.62
N LEU A 59 0.17 0.33 4.10
CA LEU A 59 -0.40 1.62 3.73
C LEU A 59 0.12 2.66 4.73
N SER A 60 0.70 3.75 4.24
CA SER A 60 1.22 4.81 5.09
C SER A 60 0.83 6.18 4.55
N GLU A 61 0.65 7.12 5.46
CA GLU A 61 0.41 8.52 5.14
C GLU A 61 1.73 9.30 5.23
N THR A 62 1.95 10.26 4.32
CA THR A 62 3.07 11.19 4.42
C THR A 62 2.84 12.17 5.59
N GLU A 63 3.88 12.89 6.00
CA GLU A 63 3.73 13.97 7.00
C GLU A 63 2.69 15.02 6.56
N GLY A 64 2.64 15.31 5.26
CA GLY A 64 1.71 16.27 4.68
C GLY A 64 2.04 17.72 5.05
N ILE A 65 1.02 18.57 5.06
CA ILE A 65 1.11 20.00 5.39
C ILE A 65 0.03 20.37 6.41
N ARG A 66 0.26 21.43 7.18
CA ARG A 66 -0.78 21.99 8.04
C ARG A 66 -1.64 22.94 7.23
N VAL A 67 -2.94 22.70 7.26
CA VAL A 67 -3.93 23.52 6.57
C VAL A 67 -4.68 24.35 7.61
N GLY A 68 -4.88 25.64 7.31
CA GLY A 68 -5.71 26.53 8.12
C GLY A 68 -7.21 26.33 7.86
N GLY A 69 -7.97 27.43 7.82
CA GLY A 69 -9.43 27.40 7.67
C GLY A 69 -9.94 26.97 6.28
N THR A 70 -9.18 27.23 5.22
CA THR A 70 -9.55 26.88 3.84
C THR A 70 -8.31 26.46 3.06
N LEU A 71 -8.37 25.31 2.38
CA LEU A 71 -7.33 24.83 1.45
C LEU A 71 -7.71 25.22 0.01
N THR A 72 -6.85 25.93 -0.69
CA THR A 72 -7.07 26.25 -2.12
C THR A 72 -6.34 25.25 -3.03
N PRO A 73 -6.82 25.06 -4.28
CA PRO A 73 -6.11 24.24 -5.26
C PRO A 73 -4.69 24.73 -5.56
N GLU A 74 -4.48 26.05 -5.55
CA GLU A 74 -3.17 26.68 -5.78
C GLU A 74 -2.19 26.32 -4.66
N GLU A 75 -2.64 26.36 -3.40
CA GLU A 75 -1.81 25.98 -2.25
C GLU A 75 -1.40 24.50 -2.32
N VAL A 76 -2.31 23.62 -2.74
CA VAL A 76 -1.99 22.20 -2.97
C VAL A 76 -0.95 22.04 -4.07
N ALA A 77 -1.08 22.77 -5.17
CA ALA A 77 -0.13 22.72 -6.27
C ALA A 77 1.26 23.21 -5.85
N ASP A 78 1.32 24.34 -5.12
CA ASP A 78 2.57 24.95 -4.65
C ASP A 78 3.29 24.06 -3.61
N GLN A 79 2.53 23.30 -2.81
CA GLN A 79 3.08 22.41 -1.77
C GLN A 79 3.09 20.93 -2.13
N LEU A 80 2.82 20.57 -3.40
CA LEU A 80 2.69 19.17 -3.83
C LEU A 80 3.93 18.32 -3.51
N GLY A 81 5.12 18.92 -3.59
CA GLY A 81 6.38 18.25 -3.23
C GLY A 81 6.44 17.84 -1.76
N THR A 82 5.96 18.70 -0.85
CA THR A 82 5.90 18.40 0.60
C THR A 82 4.83 17.35 0.89
N ILE A 83 3.65 17.50 0.28
CA ILE A 83 2.52 16.57 0.45
C ILE A 83 2.90 15.15 0.00
N SER A 84 3.65 15.02 -1.10
CA SER A 84 4.07 13.72 -1.66
C SER A 84 5.40 13.20 -1.09
N SER A 85 6.03 13.93 -0.17
CA SER A 85 7.31 13.54 0.43
C SER A 85 7.18 12.28 1.27
N THR A 86 7.93 11.24 0.94
CA THR A 86 7.94 9.94 1.65
C THR A 86 9.05 9.83 2.69
N THR A 87 9.70 10.95 3.03
CA THR A 87 10.77 11.00 4.05
C THR A 87 10.26 10.58 5.43
N THR A 88 9.04 11.01 5.77
CA THR A 88 8.34 10.61 6.99
C THR A 88 7.05 9.93 6.57
N LEU A 89 6.82 8.74 7.12
CA LEU A 89 5.66 7.92 6.84
C LEU A 89 5.00 7.51 8.17
N HIS A 90 3.73 7.81 8.29
CA HIS A 90 2.88 7.40 9.42
C HIS A 90 2.14 6.13 9.05
N HIS A 91 2.22 5.13 9.92
CA HIS A 91 1.44 3.90 9.80
C HIS A 91 0.46 3.84 10.97
N PHE A 92 -0.82 3.98 10.66
CA PHE A 92 -1.88 3.93 11.67
C PHE A 92 -2.41 2.50 11.78
N GLU A 93 -2.23 1.89 12.95
CA GLU A 93 -2.69 0.53 13.23
C GLU A 93 -4.18 0.47 13.57
N SER A 94 -4.79 1.63 13.86
CA SER A 94 -6.21 1.77 14.18
C SER A 94 -6.72 3.18 13.88
N SER A 95 -8.05 3.31 13.82
CA SER A 95 -8.70 4.62 13.74
C SER A 95 -8.43 5.49 14.97
N ASP A 96 -8.22 4.88 16.13
CA ASP A 96 -7.94 5.60 17.37
C ASP A 96 -6.56 6.24 17.33
N ALA A 97 -5.54 5.50 16.83
CA ALA A 97 -4.20 6.04 16.63
C ALA A 97 -4.20 7.19 15.61
N LEU A 98 -4.95 7.05 14.51
CA LEU A 98 -5.15 8.14 13.56
C LEU A 98 -5.81 9.35 14.24
N GLY A 99 -6.88 9.13 15.01
CA GLY A 99 -7.57 10.19 15.73
C GLY A 99 -6.73 10.90 16.80
N GLU A 100 -5.84 10.18 17.48
CA GLU A 100 -4.82 10.75 18.38
C GLU A 100 -3.84 11.63 17.63
N TYR A 101 -3.30 11.14 16.51
CA TYR A 101 -2.42 11.90 15.65
C TYR A 101 -3.12 13.17 15.15
N THR A 102 -4.32 13.07 14.57
CA THR A 102 -5.08 14.23 14.10
C THR A 102 -5.34 15.26 15.20
N ARG A 103 -5.64 14.84 16.43
CA ARG A 103 -5.80 15.76 17.57
C ARG A 103 -4.48 16.42 17.96
N SER A 104 -3.36 15.72 17.87
CA SER A 104 -2.02 16.31 18.08
C SER A 104 -1.72 17.39 17.03
N LEU A 105 -2.34 17.32 15.85
CA LEU A 105 -2.22 18.37 14.85
C LEU A 105 -3.00 19.65 15.27
N GLY A 106 -4.08 19.54 16.03
CA GLY A 106 -4.94 20.67 16.43
C GLY A 106 -4.37 21.60 17.51
N GLY A 107 -3.13 21.41 17.95
CA GLY A 107 -2.47 22.28 18.93
C GLY A 107 -1.71 23.44 18.27
N SER A 108 -2.11 24.67 18.62
CA SER A 108 -1.52 25.97 18.24
C SER A 108 -1.74 26.42 16.78
N ALA A 109 -2.86 27.12 16.57
CA ALA A 109 -2.99 28.27 15.68
C ALA A 109 -3.49 29.47 16.51
#